data_AF-A0A5S5CGX2-F1
#
_entry.id   AF-A0A5S5CGX2-F1
#
_cell.length_a   1.000
_cell.length_b   1.000
_cell.length_c   1.000
_cell.angle_alpha   90.00
_cell.angle_beta   90.00
_cell.angle_gamma   90.00
#
_symmetry.space_group_name_H-M   'P 1'
#
loop_
_entity.id
_entity.type
_entity.pdbx_description
1 polymer ?
#
loop_
_entity_poly.entity_id
_entity_poly.type
_entity_poly.pdbx_seq_one_letter_code
_entity_poly.pdbx_strand_id
1 'polypeptide(L)'
;MKSKLTAALMVATFVLLASSLVYLYSEQQKVEHGMKMKVEGLVGTSLFRIWSGYDSMLDQDSAELEIEQVNDMVVKLAVVEAYSEIVDRAVNTLLLIPISIDMKAMIGSMQDSYEANGGFTEQDRSKFETLQKAITELIPLIHQVYYVPESVEGAEVTLQVNNTEELRAFMNKLNAIVAGNH
;
A
#
# COMPACT_ATOMS: atom_id res chain seq x y z
N MET A 1 47.34 23.93 43.82
CA MET A 1 47.69 23.41 42.48
C MET A 1 46.87 22.18 42.08
N LYS A 2 46.76 21.15 42.94
CA LYS A 2 45.98 19.91 42.64
C LYS A 2 44.48 20.10 42.39
N SER A 3 43.79 21.03 43.08
CA SER A 3 42.33 21.23 42.86
C SER A 3 41.99 21.94 41.54
N LYS A 4 42.85 22.82 41.04
CA LYS A 4 42.68 23.47 39.73
C LYS A 4 42.89 22.48 38.58
N LEU A 5 43.85 21.56 38.72
CA LEU A 5 44.11 20.50 37.75
C LEU A 5 42.95 19.49 37.64
N THR A 6 42.39 19.09 38.78
CA THR A 6 41.24 18.17 38.82
C THR A 6 39.97 18.81 38.27
N ALA A 7 39.72 20.09 38.56
CA ALA A 7 38.62 20.84 37.97
C ALA A 7 38.76 20.99 36.43
N ALA A 8 39.96 21.30 35.94
CA ALA A 8 40.23 21.38 34.51
C ALA A 8 40.04 20.02 33.79
N LEU A 9 40.47 18.93 34.44
CA LEU A 9 40.26 17.57 33.91
C LEU A 9 38.77 17.23 33.82
N MET A 10 37.98 17.54 34.85
CA MET A 10 36.53 17.32 34.85
C MET A 10 35.83 18.11 33.75
N VAL A 11 36.19 19.38 33.55
CA VAL A 11 35.64 20.20 32.46
C VAL A 11 36.01 19.61 31.10
N ALA A 12 37.26 19.21 30.89
CA ALA A 12 37.69 18.61 29.64
C ALA A 12 36.95 17.29 29.35
N THR A 13 36.77 16.43 30.37
CA THR A 13 35.98 15.20 30.24
C THR A 13 34.52 15.48 29.93
N PHE A 14 33.91 16.49 30.58
CA PHE A 14 32.52 16.88 30.30
C PHE A 14 32.35 17.40 28.87
N VAL A 15 33.28 18.24 28.39
CA VAL A 15 33.28 18.75 27.01
C VAL A 15 33.43 17.60 26.01
N LEU A 16 34.31 16.63 26.28
CA LEU A 16 34.47 15.43 25.45
C LEU A 16 33.20 14.59 25.39
N LEU A 17 32.54 14.36 26.55
CA LEU A 17 31.28 13.64 26.61
C LEU A 17 30.17 14.37 25.83
N ALA A 18 30.02 15.68 26.05
CA ALA A 18 29.05 16.48 25.31
C ALA A 18 29.29 16.44 23.80
N SER A 19 30.55 16.56 23.36
CA SER A 19 30.93 16.48 21.95
C SER A 19 30.63 15.09 21.36
N SER A 20 30.89 14.02 22.11
CA SER A 20 30.58 12.65 21.68
C SER A 20 29.07 12.41 21.54
N LEU A 21 28.25 12.97 22.44
CA LEU A 21 26.80 12.88 22.37
C LEU A 21 26.24 13.62 21.16
N VAL A 22 26.75 14.82 20.87
CA VAL A 22 26.36 15.58 19.67
C VAL A 22 26.73 14.80 18.40
N TYR A 23 27.94 14.22 18.36
CA TYR A 23 28.36 13.40 17.23
C TYR A 23 27.45 12.18 17.03
N LEU A 24 27.20 11.40 18.09
CA LEU A 24 26.30 10.24 18.05
C LEU A 24 24.88 10.62 17.60
N TYR A 25 24.34 11.73 18.11
CA TYR A 25 23.03 12.23 17.73
C TYR A 25 22.96 12.59 16.24
N SER A 26 24.01 13.26 15.73
CA SER A 26 24.08 13.62 14.31
C SER A 26 24.18 12.41 13.38
N GLU A 27 24.92 11.36 13.76
CA GLU A 27 24.97 10.13 12.99
C GLU A 27 23.66 9.34 13.07
N GLN A 28 23.00 9.31 14.23
CA GLN A 28 21.66 8.72 14.35
C GLN A 28 20.66 9.41 13.42
N GLN A 29 20.63 10.74 13.37
CA GLN A 29 19.73 11.46 12.47
C GLN A 29 20.01 11.16 10.99
N LYS A 30 21.28 11.05 10.58
CA LYS A 30 21.62 10.68 9.20
C LYS A 30 21.14 9.27 8.85
N VAL A 31 21.32 8.32 9.77
CA VAL A 31 20.86 6.94 9.58
C VAL A 31 19.33 6.89 9.51
N GLU A 32 18.63 7.55 10.43
CA GLU A 32 17.16 7.62 10.43
C GLU A 32 16.62 8.25 9.15
N HIS A 33 17.21 9.36 8.71
CA HIS A 33 16.81 10.01 7.47
C HIS A 33 17.05 9.12 6.24
N GLY A 34 18.23 8.48 6.16
CA GLY A 34 18.53 7.55 5.07
C GLY A 34 17.64 6.31 5.07
N MET A 35 17.24 5.82 6.25
CA MET A 35 16.26 4.73 6.38
C MET A 35 14.88 5.19 5.94
N LYS A 36 14.42 6.35 6.39
CA LYS A 36 13.13 6.93 6.01
C LYS A 36 13.01 7.05 4.49
N MET A 37 14.01 7.64 3.82
CA MET A 37 14.01 7.76 2.35
C MET A 37 13.93 6.40 1.64
N LYS A 38 14.60 5.37 2.16
CA LYS A 38 14.52 4.02 1.59
C LYS A 38 13.12 3.42 1.74
N VAL A 39 12.49 3.62 2.90
CA VAL A 39 11.13 3.13 3.15
C VAL A 39 10.13 3.90 2.27
N GLU A 40 10.26 5.21 2.14
CA GLU A 40 9.44 6.02 1.22
C GLU A 40 9.60 5.56 -0.23
N GLY A 41 10.83 5.31 -0.70
CA GLY A 41 11.06 4.78 -2.04
C GLY A 41 10.46 3.38 -2.26
N LEU A 42 10.51 2.52 -1.24
CA LEU A 42 9.88 1.20 -1.27
C LEU A 42 8.35 1.30 -1.31
N VAL A 43 7.76 2.17 -0.48
CA VAL A 43 6.31 2.42 -0.43
C VAL A 43 5.85 3.01 -1.76
N GLY A 44 6.55 4.02 -2.30
CA GLY A 44 6.23 4.61 -3.60
C GLY A 44 6.29 3.61 -4.74
N THR A 45 7.34 2.77 -4.79
CA THR A 45 7.42 1.70 -5.78
C THR A 45 6.27 0.70 -5.62
N SER A 46 5.92 0.35 -4.38
CA SER A 46 4.84 -0.61 -4.10
C SER A 46 3.47 -0.05 -4.46
N LEU A 47 3.19 1.22 -4.13
CA LEU A 47 1.97 1.92 -4.52
C LEU A 47 1.84 2.04 -6.04
N PHE A 48 2.93 2.34 -6.75
CA PHE A 48 2.93 2.33 -8.21
C PHE A 48 2.58 0.95 -8.77
N ARG A 49 3.10 -0.12 -8.17
CA ARG A 49 2.79 -1.51 -8.59
C ARG A 49 1.32 -1.87 -8.32
N ILE A 50 0.78 -1.44 -7.18
CA ILE A 50 -0.64 -1.61 -6.84
C ILE A 50 -1.51 -0.88 -7.86
N TRP A 51 -1.24 0.41 -8.07
CA TRP A 51 -1.96 1.24 -9.03
C TRP A 51 -1.90 0.66 -10.44
N SER A 52 -0.70 0.35 -10.95
CA SER A 52 -0.54 -0.22 -12.29
C SER A 52 -1.22 -1.58 -12.43
N GLY A 53 -1.22 -2.39 -11.37
CA GLY A 53 -1.97 -3.64 -11.32
C GLY A 53 -3.46 -3.41 -11.56
N TYR A 54 -4.06 -2.50 -10.80
CA TYR A 54 -5.46 -2.12 -10.92
C TYR A 54 -5.81 -1.46 -12.26
N ASP A 55 -5.04 -0.47 -12.66
CA ASP A 55 -5.24 0.28 -13.92
C ASP A 55 -5.22 -0.67 -15.13
N SER A 56 -4.25 -1.59 -15.17
CA SER A 56 -4.16 -2.60 -16.23
C SER A 56 -5.32 -3.62 -16.26
N MET A 57 -6.14 -3.70 -15.22
CA MET A 57 -7.38 -4.50 -15.23
C MET A 57 -8.55 -3.74 -15.86
N LEU A 58 -8.50 -2.40 -15.86
CA LEU A 58 -9.52 -1.57 -16.51
C LEU A 58 -9.31 -1.48 -18.03
N ASP A 59 -8.07 -1.64 -18.49
CA ASP A 59 -7.64 -1.51 -19.89
C ASP A 59 -8.05 -2.67 -20.83
N GLN A 60 -9.11 -3.41 -20.49
CA GLN A 60 -9.58 -4.53 -21.30
C GLN A 60 -10.74 -4.13 -22.21
N ASP A 61 -10.42 -3.85 -23.48
CA ASP A 61 -11.33 -3.35 -24.51
C ASP A 61 -12.15 -4.46 -25.20
N SER A 62 -12.63 -5.45 -24.43
CA SER A 62 -13.48 -6.52 -24.97
C SER A 62 -14.95 -6.28 -24.63
N ALA A 63 -15.82 -6.45 -25.63
CA ALA A 63 -17.27 -6.41 -25.45
C ALA A 63 -17.81 -7.64 -24.69
N GLU A 64 -17.03 -8.71 -24.60
CA GLU A 64 -17.44 -9.96 -23.93
C GLU A 64 -16.42 -10.38 -22.87
N LEU A 65 -16.94 -10.92 -21.76
CA LEU A 65 -16.14 -11.48 -20.67
C LEU A 65 -15.56 -12.83 -21.10
N GLU A 66 -14.25 -12.92 -21.15
CA GLU A 66 -13.48 -14.11 -21.54
C GLU A 66 -12.68 -14.69 -20.36
N ILE A 67 -12.39 -16.00 -20.38
CA ILE A 67 -11.75 -16.66 -19.24
C ILE A 67 -10.30 -16.23 -19.08
N GLU A 68 -9.64 -15.91 -20.19
CA GLU A 68 -8.30 -15.33 -20.26
C GLU A 68 -8.23 -14.01 -19.49
N GLN A 69 -9.26 -13.17 -19.60
CA GLN A 69 -9.36 -11.90 -18.88
C GLN A 69 -9.42 -12.12 -17.37
N VAL A 70 -10.29 -13.02 -16.92
CA VAL A 70 -10.45 -13.36 -15.50
C VAL A 70 -9.15 -13.95 -14.95
N ASN A 71 -8.51 -14.87 -15.68
CA ASN A 71 -7.24 -15.48 -15.29
C ASN A 71 -6.09 -14.45 -15.19
N ASP A 72 -6.02 -13.51 -16.14
CA ASP A 72 -5.06 -12.40 -16.10
C ASP A 72 -5.27 -11.51 -14.86
N MET A 73 -6.53 -11.20 -14.53
CA MET A 73 -6.87 -10.43 -13.32
C MET A 73 -6.45 -11.14 -12.03
N VAL A 74 -6.55 -12.47 -11.94
CA VAL A 74 -6.04 -13.24 -10.77
C VAL A 74 -4.55 -12.98 -10.55
N VAL A 75 -3.77 -13.11 -11.62
CA VAL A 75 -2.31 -12.94 -11.54
C VAL A 75 -1.96 -11.52 -11.12
N LYS A 76 -2.63 -10.53 -11.72
CA LYS A 76 -2.45 -9.12 -11.37
C LYS A 76 -2.86 -8.84 -9.91
N LEU A 77 -3.97 -9.40 -9.43
CA LEU A 77 -4.40 -9.23 -8.03
C LEU A 77 -3.44 -9.89 -7.03
N ALA A 78 -2.80 -11.01 -7.39
CA ALA A 78 -1.77 -11.62 -6.54
C ALA A 78 -0.53 -10.71 -6.41
N VAL A 79 -0.17 -10.00 -7.48
CA VAL A 79 0.89 -8.99 -7.43
C VAL A 79 0.46 -7.81 -6.55
N VAL A 80 -0.76 -7.31 -6.75
CA VAL A 80 -1.33 -6.23 -5.92
C VAL A 80 -1.31 -6.60 -4.44
N GLU A 81 -1.79 -7.79 -4.07
CA GLU A 81 -1.81 -8.30 -2.69
C GLU A 81 -0.42 -8.27 -2.05
N ALA A 82 0.61 -8.76 -2.76
CA ALA A 82 1.98 -8.78 -2.27
C ALA A 82 2.55 -7.38 -2.02
N TYR A 83 2.26 -6.41 -2.90
CA TYR A 83 2.71 -5.03 -2.70
C TYR A 83 1.86 -4.27 -1.67
N SER A 84 0.57 -4.58 -1.56
CA SER A 84 -0.30 -4.07 -0.49
C SER A 84 0.24 -4.45 0.88
N GLU A 85 0.78 -5.66 1.04
CA GLU A 85 1.42 -6.09 2.28
C GLU A 85 2.63 -5.23 2.66
N ILE A 86 3.45 -4.85 1.68
CA ILE A 86 4.61 -3.98 1.91
C ILE A 86 4.15 -2.60 2.39
N VAL A 87 3.15 -2.01 1.73
CA VAL A 87 2.62 -0.69 2.08
C VAL A 87 1.98 -0.72 3.47
N ASP A 88 1.03 -1.64 3.70
CA ASP A 88 0.29 -1.74 4.96
C ASP A 88 1.23 -1.92 6.16
N ARG A 89 2.29 -2.72 6.02
CA ARG A 89 3.33 -2.87 7.05
C ARG A 89 4.16 -1.60 7.25
N ALA A 90 4.53 -0.91 6.17
CA ALA A 90 5.36 0.29 6.23
C ALA A 90 4.63 1.47 6.88
N VAL A 91 3.32 1.61 6.63
CA VAL A 91 2.50 2.69 7.20
C VAL A 91 1.74 2.27 8.47
N ASN A 92 1.88 1.00 8.88
CA ASN A 92 1.23 0.40 10.04
C ASN A 92 -0.31 0.54 10.03
N THR A 93 -0.92 0.30 8.86
CA THR A 93 -2.38 0.24 8.69
C THR A 93 -2.75 -0.94 7.82
N LEU A 94 -3.78 -1.71 8.22
CA LEU A 94 -4.28 -2.83 7.41
C LEU A 94 -5.50 -2.38 6.61
N LEU A 95 -5.27 -1.85 5.42
CA LEU A 95 -6.32 -1.30 4.55
C LEU A 95 -6.24 -1.89 3.14
N LEU A 96 -5.06 -1.95 2.53
CA LEU A 96 -4.91 -2.41 1.14
C LEU A 96 -4.92 -3.93 1.02
N ILE A 97 -4.36 -4.65 2.00
CA ILE A 97 -4.38 -6.12 1.98
C ILE A 97 -5.83 -6.65 1.97
N PRO A 98 -6.73 -6.27 2.91
CA PRO A 98 -8.10 -6.78 2.91
C PRO A 98 -8.85 -6.48 1.61
N ILE A 99 -8.66 -5.28 1.04
CA ILE A 99 -9.26 -4.90 -0.25
C ILE A 99 -8.81 -5.85 -1.36
N SER A 100 -7.52 -6.12 -1.47
CA SER A 100 -6.98 -7.01 -2.51
C SER A 100 -7.50 -8.45 -2.36
N ILE A 101 -7.65 -8.95 -1.12
CA ILE A 101 -8.21 -10.28 -0.82
C ILE A 101 -9.67 -10.35 -1.26
N ASP A 102 -10.47 -9.34 -0.91
CA ASP A 102 -11.89 -9.32 -1.27
C ASP A 102 -12.09 -9.26 -2.79
N MET A 103 -11.30 -8.44 -3.50
CA MET A 103 -11.32 -8.40 -4.97
C MET A 103 -10.93 -9.74 -5.61
N LYS A 104 -9.92 -10.41 -5.03
CA LYS A 104 -9.47 -11.73 -5.48
C LYS A 104 -10.53 -12.80 -5.26
N ALA A 105 -11.29 -12.73 -4.16
CA ALA A 105 -12.42 -13.60 -3.92
C ALA A 105 -13.53 -13.42 -4.95
N MET A 106 -13.82 -12.18 -5.37
CA MET A 106 -14.78 -11.92 -6.45
C MET A 106 -14.36 -12.61 -7.76
N ILE A 107 -13.10 -12.41 -8.17
CA ILE A 107 -12.52 -13.06 -9.36
C ILE A 107 -12.55 -14.58 -9.24
N GLY A 108 -12.09 -15.13 -8.11
CA GLY A 108 -12.06 -16.58 -7.88
C GLY A 108 -13.45 -17.20 -8.01
N SER A 109 -14.50 -16.53 -7.50
CA SER A 109 -15.88 -17.01 -7.64
C SER A 109 -16.36 -17.07 -9.09
N MET A 110 -15.82 -16.22 -9.98
CA MET A 110 -16.14 -16.26 -11.41
C MET A 110 -15.39 -17.38 -12.12
N GLN A 111 -14.15 -17.68 -11.73
CA GLN A 111 -13.42 -18.86 -12.23
C GLN A 111 -14.14 -20.15 -11.84
N ASP A 112 -14.52 -20.28 -10.56
CA ASP A 112 -15.24 -21.45 -10.06
C ASP A 112 -16.58 -21.64 -10.81
N SER A 113 -17.30 -20.54 -11.06
CA SER A 113 -18.54 -20.55 -11.85
C SER A 113 -18.31 -21.00 -13.29
N TYR A 114 -17.26 -20.51 -13.94
CA TYR A 114 -16.89 -20.90 -15.31
C TYR A 114 -16.54 -22.39 -15.39
N GLU A 115 -15.74 -22.89 -14.46
CA GLU A 115 -15.37 -24.31 -14.38
C GLU A 115 -16.59 -25.22 -14.17
N ALA A 116 -17.55 -24.78 -13.35
CA ALA A 116 -18.77 -25.54 -13.07
C ALA A 116 -19.77 -25.53 -14.24
N ASN A 117 -19.90 -24.40 -14.94
CA ASN A 117 -20.97 -24.18 -15.93
C ASN A 117 -20.49 -24.29 -17.38
N GLY A 118 -19.18 -24.34 -17.63
CA GLY A 118 -18.59 -24.36 -18.98
C GLY A 118 -18.67 -23.00 -19.70
N GLY A 119 -18.95 -21.92 -18.98
CA GLY A 119 -19.12 -20.57 -19.51
C GLY A 119 -19.54 -19.57 -18.42
N PHE A 120 -19.41 -18.27 -18.70
CA PHE A 120 -19.84 -17.23 -17.76
C PHE A 120 -21.35 -17.04 -17.75
N THR A 121 -21.89 -16.88 -16.55
CA THR A 121 -23.29 -16.55 -16.32
C THR A 121 -23.51 -15.04 -16.31
N GLU A 122 -24.78 -14.61 -16.33
CA GLU A 122 -25.14 -13.20 -16.14
C GLU A 122 -24.69 -12.67 -14.76
N GLN A 123 -24.70 -13.54 -13.73
CA GLN A 123 -24.21 -13.18 -12.41
C GLN A 123 -22.70 -12.89 -12.44
N ASP A 124 -21.93 -13.65 -13.22
CA ASP A 124 -20.49 -13.42 -13.37
C ASP A 124 -20.21 -12.10 -14.09
N ARG A 125 -21.00 -11.76 -15.12
CA ARG A 125 -20.92 -10.44 -15.78
C ARG A 125 -21.18 -9.31 -14.78
N SER A 126 -22.22 -9.42 -13.96
CA SER A 126 -22.51 -8.42 -12.92
C SER A 126 -21.41 -8.30 -11.86
N LYS A 127 -20.79 -9.43 -11.45
CA LYS A 127 -19.62 -9.41 -10.55
C LYS A 127 -18.42 -8.71 -11.19
N PHE A 128 -18.17 -8.97 -12.47
CA PHE A 128 -17.10 -8.35 -13.23
C PHE A 128 -17.28 -6.82 -13.33
N GLU A 129 -18.47 -6.36 -13.70
CA GLU A 129 -18.80 -4.92 -13.71
C GLU A 129 -18.66 -4.28 -12.33
N THR A 130 -19.09 -4.99 -11.28
CA THR A 130 -18.94 -4.53 -9.89
C THR A 130 -17.46 -4.39 -9.51
N LEU A 131 -16.63 -5.34 -9.93
CA LEU A 131 -15.18 -5.28 -9.71
C LEU A 131 -14.54 -4.10 -10.44
N GLN A 132 -14.84 -3.92 -11.74
CA GLN A 132 -14.30 -2.79 -12.51
C GLN A 132 -14.66 -1.46 -11.85
N LYS A 133 -15.93 -1.29 -11.45
CA LYS A 133 -16.38 -0.11 -10.72
C LYS A 133 -15.66 0.07 -9.38
N ALA A 134 -15.45 -1.01 -8.63
CA ALA A 134 -14.73 -0.96 -7.36
C ALA A 134 -13.26 -0.55 -7.58
N ILE A 135 -12.61 -1.02 -8.64
CA ILE A 135 -11.26 -0.62 -9.02
C ILE A 135 -11.21 0.89 -9.37
N THR A 136 -12.15 1.37 -10.19
CA THR A 136 -12.26 2.80 -10.54
C THR A 136 -12.47 3.69 -9.31
N GLU A 137 -13.28 3.25 -8.34
CA GLU A 137 -13.54 3.96 -7.08
C GLU A 137 -12.33 3.93 -6.14
N LEU A 138 -11.54 2.85 -6.14
CA LEU A 138 -10.40 2.64 -5.26
C LEU A 138 -9.18 3.51 -5.62
N ILE A 139 -8.84 3.63 -6.90
CA ILE A 139 -7.66 4.36 -7.38
C ILE A 139 -7.54 5.77 -6.75
N PRO A 140 -8.56 6.65 -6.81
CA PRO A 140 -8.47 7.98 -6.20
C PRO A 140 -8.32 7.93 -4.67
N LEU A 141 -8.90 6.94 -3.99
CA LEU A 141 -8.78 6.78 -2.53
C LEU A 141 -7.35 6.40 -2.12
N ILE A 142 -6.69 5.53 -2.89
CA ILE A 142 -5.27 5.23 -2.69
C ILE A 142 -4.44 6.51 -2.82
N HIS A 143 -4.76 7.31 -3.84
CA HIS A 143 -4.05 8.56 -4.08
C HIS A 143 -4.20 9.55 -2.91
N GLN A 144 -5.42 9.70 -2.40
CA GLN A 144 -5.76 10.58 -1.28
C GLN A 144 -5.10 10.19 0.05
N VAL A 145 -4.96 8.89 0.33
CA VAL A 145 -4.46 8.41 1.63
C VAL A 145 -2.94 8.32 1.67
N TYR A 146 -2.31 7.89 0.58
CA TYR A 146 -0.90 7.50 0.57
C TYR A 146 0.06 8.48 -0.11
N TYR A 147 -0.46 9.45 -0.85
CA TYR A 147 0.36 10.46 -1.52
C TYR A 147 0.21 11.84 -0.87
N VAL A 148 1.26 12.64 -0.95
CA VAL A 148 1.21 14.03 -0.51
C VAL A 148 0.26 14.81 -1.44
N PRO A 149 -0.66 15.65 -0.91
CA PRO A 149 -1.51 16.49 -1.74
C PRO A 149 -0.70 17.32 -2.74
N GLU A 150 -1.19 17.47 -3.97
CA GLU A 150 -0.51 18.19 -5.07
C GLU A 150 0.78 17.54 -5.58
N SER A 151 1.21 16.40 -5.02
CA SER A 151 2.25 15.60 -5.66
C SER A 151 1.71 15.01 -6.96
N VAL A 152 2.56 15.01 -8.00
CA VAL A 152 2.28 14.26 -9.23
C VAL A 152 2.22 12.77 -8.86
N GLU A 153 1.35 12.00 -9.50
CA GLU A 153 1.23 10.55 -9.28
C GLU A 153 2.61 9.87 -9.27
N GLY A 154 2.93 9.19 -8.16
CA GLY A 154 4.23 8.55 -7.96
C GLY A 154 5.37 9.45 -7.44
N ALA A 155 5.16 10.76 -7.25
CA ALA A 155 6.24 11.70 -6.92
C ALA A 155 6.59 11.76 -5.44
N GLU A 156 5.60 11.74 -4.53
CA GLU A 156 5.86 11.82 -3.09
C GLU A 156 4.81 11.09 -2.26
N VAL A 157 5.27 10.16 -1.41
CA VAL A 157 4.42 9.34 -0.55
C VAL A 157 4.56 9.74 0.91
N THR A 158 3.50 9.52 1.68
CA THR A 158 3.54 9.70 3.14
C THR A 158 3.60 8.36 3.86
N LEU A 159 4.50 8.24 4.83
CA LEU A 159 4.49 7.12 5.78
C LEU A 159 3.49 7.33 6.93
N GLN A 160 3.03 8.57 7.12
CA GLN A 160 1.98 8.93 8.07
C GLN A 160 0.67 9.09 7.30
N VAL A 161 -0.05 7.99 7.16
CA VAL A 161 -1.35 7.97 6.50
C VAL A 161 -2.40 8.64 7.39
N ASN A 162 -3.14 9.57 6.81
CA ASN A 162 -4.25 10.28 7.44
C ASN A 162 -5.49 10.19 6.54
N ASN A 163 -6.67 10.60 7.02
CA ASN A 163 -7.92 10.61 6.25
C ASN A 163 -8.31 9.21 5.71
N THR A 164 -8.12 8.16 6.52
CA THR A 164 -8.36 6.76 6.12
C THR A 164 -9.84 6.35 6.10
N GLU A 165 -10.74 7.23 6.52
CA GLU A 165 -12.14 6.96 6.76
C GLU A 165 -12.86 6.47 5.50
N GLU A 166 -12.63 7.14 4.36
CA GLU A 166 -13.25 6.80 3.09
C GLU A 166 -12.73 5.48 2.54
N LEU A 167 -11.42 5.24 2.61
CA LEU A 167 -10.81 3.97 2.21
C LEU A 167 -11.28 2.81 3.09
N ARG A 168 -11.45 3.04 4.39
CA ARG A 168 -12.01 2.07 5.34
C ARG A 168 -13.48 1.79 5.04
N ALA A 169 -14.27 2.82 4.73
CA ALA A 169 -15.66 2.65 4.33
C ALA A 169 -15.78 1.83 3.03
N PHE A 170 -14.92 2.11 2.06
CA PHE A 170 -14.79 1.33 0.83
C PHE A 170 -14.46 -0.13 1.12
N MET A 171 -13.45 -0.40 1.95
CA MET A 171 -13.07 -1.76 2.37
C MET A 171 -14.26 -2.50 2.99
N ASN A 172 -14.97 -1.88 3.93
CA ASN A 172 -16.13 -2.50 4.59
C ASN A 172 -17.29 -2.77 3.61
N LYS A 173 -17.53 -1.85 2.67
CA LYS A 173 -18.52 -2.01 1.60
C LYS A 173 -18.17 -3.19 0.70
N LEU A 174 -16.91 -3.30 0.30
CA LEU A 174 -16.42 -4.40 -0.53
C LEU A 174 -16.56 -5.75 0.20
N ASN A 175 -16.16 -5.80 1.47
CA ASN A 175 -16.30 -7.00 2.29
C ASN A 175 -17.77 -7.47 2.39
N ALA A 176 -18.71 -6.54 2.56
CA ALA A 176 -20.13 -6.86 2.59
C ALA A 176 -20.65 -7.42 1.25
N ILE A 177 -20.13 -6.93 0.12
CA ILE A 177 -20.45 -7.48 -1.21
C ILE A 177 -19.96 -8.93 -1.32
N VAL A 178 -18.72 -9.20 -0.92
CA VAL A 178 -18.14 -10.56 -0.97
C VAL A 178 -18.88 -11.50 -0.03
N ALA A 179 -19.14 -11.09 1.20
CA ALA A 179 -19.85 -11.90 2.20
C ALA A 179 -21.30 -12.22 1.79
N GLY A 180 -21.98 -11.33 1.06
CA GLY A 180 -23.34 -11.53 0.57
C GLY A 180 -23.45 -12.38 -0.71
N ASN A 181 -22.33 -12.74 -1.34
CA ASN A 181 -22.26 -13.56 -2.56
C ASN A 181 -22.04 -15.06 -2.27
N HIS A 182 -22.15 -15.49 -1.00
CA HIS A 182 -22.02 -16.86 -0.53
C HIS A 182 -23.37 -17.50 -0.17
#